data_AF-H3NXK2-F1
#
_entry.id   AF-H3NXK2-F1
#
_cell.length_a   1.000
_cell.length_b   1.000
_cell.length_c   1.000
_cell.angle_alpha   90.00
_cell.angle_beta   90.00
_cell.angle_gamma   90.00
#
_symmetry.space_group_name_H-M   'P 1'
#
loop_
_entity.id
_entity.type
_entity.pdbx_description
1 polymer ?
#
loop_
_entity_poly.entity_id
_entity_poly.type
_entity_poly.pdbx_seq_one_letter_code
_entity_poly.pdbx_strand_id
1 'polypeptide(L)'
;MEYLVEFIFRYIHVIAGITWIGMLYYFNFVQTEYFKEAEADAKKDAMAKLAPRALWWFRWGAMFTFISGAYLLHKVGALGATMPAIWVGALAGTFMFLNVWLIIWPAQQVVLGMKEGDGPSNAAKAGLASRTNTLFSGPMLLGMLASKHLPLAGSTTGLYIAMGLIVLLEINAIMGKQGPMTTVKGVIHMSLLLTVVTWALLNFV
;
A
#
# COMPACT_ATOMS: atom_id res chain seq x y z
N MET A 1 -22.86 19.37 -13.64
CA MET A 1 -21.87 19.73 -12.61
C MET A 1 -21.45 18.51 -11.79
N GLU A 2 -22.37 17.76 -11.18
CA GLU A 2 -22.03 16.60 -10.33
C GLU A 2 -21.23 15.49 -11.05
N TYR A 3 -21.66 15.07 -12.24
CA TYR A 3 -20.92 14.06 -13.03
C TYR A 3 -19.49 14.48 -13.39
N LEU A 4 -19.27 15.78 -13.65
CA LEU A 4 -17.95 16.31 -13.95
C LEU A 4 -17.05 16.26 -12.70
N VAL A 5 -17.59 16.63 -11.53
CA VAL A 5 -16.85 16.55 -10.26
C VAL A 5 -16.46 15.11 -9.95
N GLU A 6 -17.41 14.17 -10.05
CA GLU A 6 -17.10 12.76 -9.79
C GLU A 6 -16.03 12.22 -10.76
N PHE A 7 -16.11 12.56 -12.05
CA PHE A 7 -15.12 12.18 -13.04
C PHE A 7 -13.73 12.73 -12.70
N ILE A 8 -13.63 14.01 -12.32
CA ILE A 8 -12.37 14.64 -11.90
C ILE A 8 -11.75 13.88 -10.72
N PHE A 9 -12.55 13.53 -9.71
CA PHE A 9 -12.06 12.76 -8.56
C PHE A 9 -11.57 11.36 -8.96
N ARG A 10 -12.29 10.66 -9.85
CA ARG A 10 -11.83 9.37 -10.40
C ARG A 10 -10.52 9.52 -11.17
N TYR A 11 -10.41 10.53 -12.01
CA TYR A 11 -9.22 10.81 -12.80
C TYR A 11 -8.00 11.09 -11.91
N ILE A 12 -8.17 11.97 -10.91
CA ILE A 12 -7.13 12.25 -9.91
C ILE A 12 -6.77 10.99 -9.13
N HIS A 13 -7.76 10.22 -8.68
CA HIS A 13 -7.52 8.99 -7.92
C HIS A 13 -6.66 8.00 -8.69
N VAL A 14 -6.94 7.81 -9.98
CA VAL A 14 -6.17 6.91 -10.84
C VAL A 14 -4.74 7.41 -11.04
N ILE A 15 -4.53 8.67 -11.38
CA ILE A 15 -3.17 9.21 -11.60
C ILE A 15 -2.35 9.18 -10.31
N ALA A 16 -2.95 9.62 -9.20
CA ALA A 16 -2.30 9.60 -7.89
C ALA A 16 -2.00 8.16 -7.46
N GLY A 17 -2.93 7.23 -7.70
CA GLY A 17 -2.77 5.81 -7.39
C GLY A 17 -1.64 5.16 -8.18
N ILE A 18 -1.54 5.44 -9.49
CA ILE A 18 -0.43 5.00 -10.34
C ILE A 18 0.90 5.54 -9.79
N THR A 19 0.93 6.82 -9.43
CA THR A 19 2.13 7.46 -8.88
C THR A 19 2.54 6.81 -7.56
N TRP A 20 1.57 6.58 -6.67
CA TRP A 20 1.81 6.00 -5.36
C TRP A 20 2.29 4.55 -5.45
N ILE A 21 1.52 3.68 -6.09
CA ILE A 21 1.83 2.25 -6.20
C ILE A 21 3.04 2.02 -7.11
N GLY A 22 3.21 2.83 -8.15
CA GLY A 22 4.42 2.81 -8.97
C GLY A 22 5.68 3.11 -8.16
N MET A 23 5.65 4.15 -7.30
CA MET A 23 6.78 4.44 -6.40
C MET A 23 6.99 3.35 -5.35
N LEU A 24 5.90 2.75 -4.82
CA LEU A 24 5.99 1.61 -3.91
C LEU A 24 6.77 0.45 -4.53
N TYR A 25 6.43 0.08 -5.77
CA TYR A 25 7.09 -0.98 -6.52
C TYR A 25 8.52 -0.59 -6.91
N TYR A 26 8.76 0.66 -7.29
CA TYR A 26 10.11 1.17 -7.52
C TYR A 26 11.01 0.95 -6.28
N PHE A 27 10.55 1.33 -5.09
CA PHE A 27 11.35 1.11 -3.88
C PHE A 27 11.60 -0.36 -3.60
N ASN A 28 10.56 -1.18 -3.70
CA ASN A 28 10.61 -2.57 -3.28
C ASN A 28 11.31 -3.50 -4.27
N PHE A 29 11.20 -3.23 -5.56
CA PHE A 29 11.68 -4.13 -6.62
C PHE A 29 12.94 -3.62 -7.31
N VAL A 30 13.22 -2.30 -7.25
CA VAL A 30 14.31 -1.68 -7.99
C VAL A 30 15.32 -1.04 -7.04
N GLN A 31 14.92 0.00 -6.31
CA GLN A 31 15.85 0.82 -5.53
C GLN A 31 16.58 0.02 -4.44
N THR A 32 15.85 -0.79 -3.67
CA THR A 32 16.47 -1.59 -2.60
C THR A 32 17.47 -2.61 -3.13
N GLU A 33 17.20 -3.23 -4.27
CA GLU A 33 18.11 -4.21 -4.88
C GLU A 33 19.34 -3.51 -5.47
N TYR A 34 19.14 -2.40 -6.20
CA TYR A 34 20.24 -1.56 -6.67
C TYR A 34 21.17 -1.14 -5.52
N PHE A 35 20.64 -0.75 -4.36
CA PHE A 35 21.46 -0.35 -3.20
C PHE A 35 22.28 -1.48 -2.55
N LYS A 36 22.05 -2.75 -2.91
CA LYS A 36 22.90 -3.88 -2.48
C LYS A 36 24.14 -4.02 -3.37
N GLU A 37 24.04 -3.59 -4.62
CA GLU A 37 25.06 -3.75 -5.65
C GLU A 37 25.82 -2.45 -5.92
N ALA A 38 25.23 -1.30 -5.58
CA ALA A 38 25.81 0.01 -5.83
C ALA A 38 27.10 0.25 -5.04
N GLU A 39 28.10 0.81 -5.73
CA GLU A 39 29.31 1.38 -5.13
C GLU A 39 28.96 2.42 -4.05
N ALA A 40 29.83 2.57 -3.05
CA ALA A 40 29.56 3.39 -1.87
C ALA A 40 29.21 4.85 -2.22
N ASP A 41 29.94 5.46 -3.16
CA ASP A 41 29.70 6.85 -3.58
C ASP A 41 28.40 7.00 -4.36
N ALA A 42 28.07 6.05 -5.24
CA ALA A 42 26.83 6.05 -5.99
C ALA A 42 25.61 5.88 -5.06
N LYS A 43 25.72 5.00 -4.07
CA LYS A 43 24.69 4.80 -3.04
C LYS A 43 24.51 6.06 -2.20
N LYS A 44 25.60 6.71 -1.78
CA LYS A 44 25.57 7.97 -1.02
C LYS A 44 24.87 9.08 -1.81
N ASP A 45 25.20 9.26 -3.09
CA ASP A 45 24.55 10.26 -3.94
C ASP A 45 23.05 9.96 -4.12
N ALA A 46 22.70 8.70 -4.40
CA ALA A 46 21.31 8.28 -4.55
C ALA A 46 20.50 8.48 -3.26
N MET A 47 21.08 8.19 -2.09
CA MET A 47 20.44 8.47 -0.80
C MET A 47 20.28 9.97 -0.53
N ALA A 48 21.25 10.80 -0.92
CA ALA A 48 21.18 12.24 -0.73
C ALA A 48 20.20 12.95 -1.68
N LYS A 49 20.06 12.45 -2.92
CA LYS A 49 19.36 13.15 -4.00
C LYS A 49 18.15 12.40 -4.51
N LEU A 50 18.28 11.13 -4.86
CA LEU A 50 17.24 10.38 -5.54
C LEU A 50 16.14 9.90 -4.57
N ALA A 51 16.52 9.28 -3.45
CA ALA A 51 15.58 8.73 -2.49
C ALA A 51 14.61 9.80 -1.90
N PRO A 52 15.06 11.01 -1.50
CA PRO A 52 14.14 12.05 -1.01
C PRO A 52 13.13 12.51 -2.06
N ARG A 53 13.53 12.59 -3.34
CA ARG A 53 12.64 12.98 -4.45
C ARG A 53 11.59 11.91 -4.70
N ALA A 54 12.00 10.64 -4.76
CA ALA A 54 11.06 9.53 -4.91
C ALA A 54 10.08 9.46 -3.72
N LEU A 55 10.58 9.65 -2.49
CA LEU A 55 9.75 9.64 -1.28
C LEU A 55 8.76 10.81 -1.23
N TRP A 56 9.08 11.96 -1.84
CA TRP A 56 8.14 13.05 -1.99
C TRP A 56 6.94 12.62 -2.84
N TRP A 57 7.18 12.06 -4.03
CA TRP A 57 6.12 11.60 -4.93
C TRP A 57 5.31 10.46 -4.33
N PHE A 58 5.97 9.54 -3.64
CA PHE A 58 5.31 8.46 -2.93
C PHE A 58 4.32 8.95 -1.87
N ARG A 59 4.73 9.89 -1.01
CA ARG A 59 3.88 10.40 0.08
C ARG A 59 2.70 11.20 -0.44
N TRP A 60 2.94 12.11 -1.37
CA TRP A 60 1.88 12.95 -1.91
C TRP A 60 0.96 12.19 -2.86
N GLY A 61 1.49 11.24 -3.64
CA GLY A 61 0.69 10.27 -4.38
C GLY A 61 -0.26 9.52 -3.43
N ALA A 62 0.23 9.04 -2.29
CA ALA A 62 -0.60 8.39 -1.28
C ALA A 62 -1.69 9.31 -0.73
N MET A 63 -1.35 10.56 -0.40
CA MET A 63 -2.29 11.55 0.12
C MET A 63 -3.42 11.86 -0.87
N PHE A 64 -3.07 12.17 -2.12
CA PHE A 64 -4.08 12.48 -3.14
C PHE A 64 -4.95 11.26 -3.46
N THR A 65 -4.37 10.05 -3.49
CA THR A 65 -5.14 8.81 -3.65
C THR A 65 -6.11 8.60 -2.50
N PHE A 66 -5.66 8.80 -1.26
CA PHE A 66 -6.49 8.60 -0.07
C PHE A 66 -7.65 9.59 0.00
N ILE A 67 -7.40 10.89 -0.18
CA ILE A 67 -8.44 11.93 -0.15
C ILE A 67 -9.47 11.69 -1.26
N SER A 68 -9.00 11.46 -2.50
CA SER A 68 -9.91 11.18 -3.62
C SER A 68 -10.65 9.86 -3.43
N GLY A 69 -10.00 8.84 -2.88
CA GLY A 69 -10.59 7.54 -2.58
C GLY A 69 -11.68 7.62 -1.52
N ALA A 70 -11.47 8.40 -0.45
CA ALA A 70 -12.47 8.61 0.59
C ALA A 70 -13.73 9.28 0.03
N TYR A 71 -13.57 10.29 -0.84
CA TYR A 71 -14.70 10.89 -1.56
C TYR A 71 -15.42 9.87 -2.45
N LEU A 72 -14.67 9.08 -3.24
CA LEU A 72 -15.26 8.08 -4.13
C LEU A 72 -15.96 6.96 -3.36
N LEU A 73 -15.41 6.53 -2.22
CA LEU A 73 -16.01 5.52 -1.34
C LEU A 73 -17.37 5.99 -0.81
N HIS A 74 -17.48 7.26 -0.44
CA HIS A 74 -18.77 7.88 -0.11
C HIS A 74 -19.71 7.92 -1.32
N LYS A 75 -19.23 8.38 -2.48
CA LYS A 75 -20.05 8.50 -3.71
C LYS A 75 -20.59 7.18 -4.24
N VAL A 76 -19.85 6.08 -4.09
CA VAL A 76 -20.35 4.75 -4.50
C VAL A 76 -21.37 4.16 -3.51
N GLY A 77 -21.65 4.84 -2.40
CA GLY A 77 -22.65 4.41 -1.42
C GLY A 77 -22.18 3.30 -0.49
N ALA A 78 -20.87 3.05 -0.38
CA ALA A 78 -20.32 1.93 0.38
C ALA A 78 -20.67 1.97 1.89
N LEU A 79 -21.02 3.15 2.43
CA LEU A 79 -21.47 3.31 3.81
C LEU A 79 -22.92 2.89 4.04
N GLY A 80 -23.74 2.82 2.98
CA GLY A 80 -25.16 2.49 3.04
C GLY A 80 -25.52 1.10 2.50
N ALA A 81 -24.55 0.38 1.95
CA ALA A 81 -24.75 -0.95 1.37
C ALA A 81 -23.53 -1.86 1.65
N THR A 82 -23.80 -3.15 1.83
CA THR A 82 -22.73 -4.16 1.95
C THR A 82 -22.03 -4.30 0.60
N MET A 83 -20.82 -3.76 0.51
CA MET A 83 -19.96 -3.86 -0.68
C MET A 83 -18.64 -4.55 -0.32
N PRO A 84 -18.59 -5.89 -0.23
CA PRO A 84 -17.45 -6.59 0.37
C PRO A 84 -16.10 -6.30 -0.30
N ALA A 85 -16.06 -6.31 -1.64
CA ALA A 85 -14.85 -6.03 -2.41
C ALA A 85 -14.24 -4.66 -2.08
N ILE A 86 -15.06 -3.60 -2.15
CA ILE A 86 -14.55 -2.24 -1.96
C ILE A 86 -14.12 -2.00 -0.51
N TRP A 87 -14.78 -2.63 0.46
CA TRP A 87 -14.40 -2.50 1.87
C TRP A 87 -13.07 -3.16 2.20
N VAL A 88 -12.79 -4.36 1.66
CA VAL A 88 -11.45 -4.95 1.79
C VAL A 88 -10.41 -4.09 1.10
N GLY A 89 -10.72 -3.61 -0.11
CA GLY A 89 -9.83 -2.72 -0.85
C GLY A 89 -9.51 -1.43 -0.11
N ALA A 90 -10.53 -0.76 0.43
CA ALA A 90 -10.43 0.47 1.18
C ALA A 90 -9.68 0.29 2.51
N LEU A 91 -9.91 -0.83 3.22
CA LEU A 91 -9.19 -1.12 4.47
C LEU A 91 -7.69 -1.31 4.21
N ALA A 92 -7.34 -2.17 3.24
CA ALA A 92 -5.95 -2.39 2.85
C ALA A 92 -5.28 -1.08 2.39
N GLY A 93 -5.95 -0.31 1.53
CA GLY A 93 -5.45 1.01 1.09
C GLY A 93 -5.30 2.02 2.23
N THR A 94 -6.18 2.00 3.23
CA THR A 94 -6.10 2.88 4.41
C THR A 94 -4.89 2.54 5.26
N PHE A 95 -4.67 1.27 5.59
CA PHE A 95 -3.46 0.87 6.31
C PHE A 95 -2.19 1.18 5.52
N MET A 96 -2.20 0.94 4.21
CA MET A 96 -1.10 1.34 3.36
C MET A 96 -0.78 2.83 3.46
N PHE A 97 -1.80 3.68 3.41
CA PHE A 97 -1.66 5.13 3.55
C PHE A 97 -1.11 5.52 4.93
N LEU A 98 -1.63 4.93 6.02
CA LEU A 98 -1.16 5.17 7.37
C LEU A 98 0.30 4.73 7.54
N ASN A 99 0.70 3.58 6.99
CA ASN A 99 2.08 3.13 6.94
C ASN A 99 2.99 4.16 6.27
N VAL A 100 2.56 4.77 5.15
CA VAL A 100 3.35 5.80 4.46
C VAL A 100 3.65 6.99 5.38
N TRP A 101 2.62 7.54 6.02
CA TRP A 101 2.74 8.81 6.73
C TRP A 101 3.17 8.68 8.19
N LEU A 102 2.82 7.58 8.86
CA LEU A 102 3.06 7.39 10.29
C LEU A 102 4.29 6.51 10.59
N ILE A 103 4.72 5.68 9.64
CA ILE A 103 5.84 4.75 9.86
C ILE A 103 6.98 4.99 8.88
N ILE A 104 6.72 4.85 7.58
CA ILE A 104 7.75 4.92 6.54
C ILE A 104 8.37 6.30 6.51
N TRP A 105 7.57 7.37 6.42
CA TRP A 105 8.10 8.72 6.32
C TRP A 105 8.93 9.14 7.55
N PRO A 106 8.43 9.04 8.81
CA PRO A 106 9.22 9.40 9.98
C PRO A 106 10.52 8.60 10.10
N ALA A 107 10.49 7.30 9.80
CA ALA A 107 11.68 6.46 9.84
C ALA A 107 12.68 6.83 8.72
N GLN A 108 12.20 7.11 7.51
CA GLN A 108 13.05 7.56 6.40
C GLN A 108 13.70 8.92 6.67
N GLN A 109 13.05 9.81 7.43
CA GLN A 109 13.70 11.07 7.84
C GLN A 109 14.98 10.81 8.66
N VAL A 110 14.99 9.78 9.52
CA VAL A 110 16.19 9.38 10.27
C VAL A 110 17.21 8.73 9.35
N VAL A 111 16.79 7.79 8.49
CA VAL A 111 17.68 7.09 7.55
C VAL A 111 18.38 8.04 6.59
N LEU A 112 17.72 9.14 6.22
CA LEU A 112 18.25 10.17 5.32
C LEU A 112 19.03 11.28 6.05
N GLY A 113 19.21 11.17 7.37
CA GLY A 113 19.94 12.15 8.18
C GLY A 113 19.21 13.49 8.35
N MET A 114 17.90 13.55 8.12
CA MET A 114 17.07 14.75 8.35
C MET A 114 16.68 14.90 9.83
N LYS A 115 16.72 13.81 10.59
CA LYS A 115 16.43 13.75 12.03
C LYS A 115 17.43 12.82 12.71
N GLU A 116 17.72 13.09 13.98
CA GLU A 116 18.54 12.21 14.81
C GLU A 116 17.83 10.90 15.13
N GLY A 117 18.59 9.81 15.25
CA GLY A 117 18.09 8.50 15.64
C GLY A 117 18.93 7.35 15.08
N ASP A 118 18.59 6.12 15.47
CA ASP A 118 19.27 4.92 14.97
C ASP A 118 18.86 4.60 13.53
N GLY A 119 19.79 4.78 12.59
CA GLY A 119 19.57 4.54 11.17
C GLY A 119 19.16 3.09 10.86
N PRO A 120 19.91 2.06 11.29
CA PRO A 120 19.59 0.65 11.04
C PRO A 120 18.19 0.21 11.51
N SER A 121 17.78 0.53 12.73
CA SER A 121 16.46 0.19 13.25
C SER A 121 15.34 0.87 12.47
N ASN A 122 15.51 2.17 12.15
CA ASN A 122 14.53 2.90 11.34
C ASN A 122 14.46 2.38 9.90
N ALA A 123 15.58 1.99 9.30
CA ALA A 123 15.60 1.34 7.99
C ALA A 123 14.84 0.01 8.01
N ALA A 124 15.02 -0.81 9.05
CA ALA A 124 14.30 -2.07 9.21
C ALA A 124 12.78 -1.83 9.38
N LYS A 125 12.39 -0.85 10.20
CA LYS A 125 10.99 -0.48 10.43
C LYS A 125 10.31 0.03 9.15
N ALA A 126 10.95 0.96 8.44
CA ALA A 126 10.46 1.46 7.15
C ALA A 126 10.38 0.33 6.11
N GLY A 127 11.36 -0.56 6.09
CA GLY A 127 11.41 -1.71 5.20
C GLY A 127 10.28 -2.70 5.45
N LEU A 128 9.96 -3.02 6.72
CA LEU A 128 8.84 -3.90 7.06
C LEU A 128 7.50 -3.32 6.61
N ALA A 129 7.21 -2.07 6.97
CA ALA A 129 5.98 -1.39 6.55
C ALA A 129 5.86 -1.28 5.01
N SER A 130 6.98 -0.98 4.32
CA SER A 130 7.01 -0.91 2.86
C SER A 130 6.74 -2.28 2.18
N ARG A 131 7.29 -3.37 2.75
CA ARG A 131 6.99 -4.73 2.28
C ARG A 131 5.54 -5.12 2.54
N THR A 132 4.98 -4.79 3.71
CA THR A 132 3.56 -5.01 3.99
C THR A 132 2.68 -4.20 3.04
N ASN A 133 3.03 -2.96 2.71
CA ASN A 133 2.29 -2.20 1.70
C ASN A 133 2.31 -2.89 0.33
N THR A 134 3.43 -3.48 -0.05
CA THR A 134 3.54 -4.26 -1.29
C THR A 134 2.67 -5.53 -1.22
N LEU A 135 2.65 -6.21 -0.08
CA LEU A 135 1.75 -7.35 0.18
C LEU A 135 0.27 -6.93 0.03
N PHE A 136 -0.13 -5.81 0.62
CA PHE A 136 -1.51 -5.30 0.59
C PHE A 136 -1.94 -4.71 -0.75
N SER A 137 -1.00 -4.30 -1.61
CA SER A 137 -1.32 -3.74 -2.92
C SER A 137 -2.16 -4.68 -3.80
N GLY A 138 -1.96 -6.00 -3.69
CA GLY A 138 -2.73 -7.02 -4.41
C GLY A 138 -4.21 -7.08 -4.00
N PRO A 139 -4.54 -7.40 -2.73
CA PRO A 139 -5.91 -7.39 -2.24
C PRO A 139 -6.58 -6.03 -2.36
N MET A 140 -5.82 -4.94 -2.22
CA MET A 140 -6.30 -3.58 -2.44
C MET A 140 -6.81 -3.41 -3.87
N LEU A 141 -5.98 -3.71 -4.88
CA LEU A 141 -6.35 -3.58 -6.29
C LEU A 141 -7.49 -4.53 -6.67
N LEU A 142 -7.49 -5.77 -6.14
CA LEU A 142 -8.61 -6.69 -6.29
C LEU A 142 -9.90 -6.05 -5.80
N GLY A 143 -9.93 -5.52 -4.57
CA GLY A 143 -11.12 -4.90 -3.99
C GLY A 143 -11.63 -3.72 -4.81
N MET A 144 -10.72 -2.86 -5.27
CA MET A 144 -11.05 -1.70 -6.11
C MET A 144 -11.68 -2.12 -7.44
N LEU A 145 -11.06 -3.07 -8.16
CA LEU A 145 -11.53 -3.52 -9.48
C LEU A 145 -12.77 -4.42 -9.39
N ALA A 146 -12.77 -5.38 -8.48
CA ALA A 146 -13.87 -6.33 -8.33
C ALA A 146 -15.19 -5.63 -7.97
N SER A 147 -15.14 -4.52 -7.23
CA SER A 147 -16.32 -3.76 -6.80
C SER A 147 -17.31 -3.38 -7.92
N LYS A 148 -16.84 -3.26 -9.16
CA LYS A 148 -17.67 -2.94 -10.34
C LYS A 148 -17.53 -3.92 -11.50
N HIS A 149 -16.53 -4.80 -11.47
CA HIS A 149 -16.20 -5.66 -12.61
C HIS A 149 -16.25 -7.15 -12.30
N LEU A 150 -16.45 -7.53 -11.04
CA LEU A 150 -16.55 -8.93 -10.64
C LEU A 150 -17.65 -9.09 -9.59
N PRO A 151 -18.82 -9.64 -9.97
CA PRO A 151 -19.84 -10.02 -9.00
C PRO A 151 -19.26 -11.05 -8.02
N LEU A 152 -19.32 -10.75 -6.73
CA LEU A 152 -18.88 -11.67 -5.67
C LEU A 152 -20.11 -12.26 -5.00
N ALA A 153 -20.12 -13.58 -4.82
CA ALA A 153 -21.24 -14.33 -4.25
C ALA A 153 -21.16 -14.49 -2.72
N GLY A 154 -20.03 -14.10 -2.10
CA GLY A 154 -19.76 -14.39 -0.70
C GLY A 154 -20.62 -13.63 0.31
N SER A 155 -20.54 -14.07 1.55
CA SER A 155 -21.34 -13.57 2.66
C SER A 155 -20.62 -12.48 3.47
N THR A 156 -21.33 -11.87 4.41
CA THR A 156 -20.74 -10.96 5.41
C THR A 156 -19.64 -11.64 6.24
N THR A 157 -19.70 -12.97 6.41
CA THR A 157 -18.68 -13.74 7.11
C THR A 157 -17.35 -13.73 6.37
N GLY A 158 -17.37 -14.00 5.06
CA GLY A 158 -16.18 -13.93 4.21
C GLY A 158 -15.51 -12.57 4.25
N LEU A 159 -16.32 -11.49 4.24
CA LEU A 159 -15.84 -10.12 4.41
C LEU A 159 -15.08 -9.92 5.74
N TYR A 160 -15.67 -10.30 6.87
CA TYR A 160 -15.04 -10.08 8.17
C TYR A 160 -13.78 -10.91 8.36
N ILE A 161 -13.73 -12.13 7.85
CA ILE A 161 -12.51 -12.95 7.88
C ILE A 161 -11.41 -12.30 7.03
N ALA A 162 -11.75 -11.83 5.82
CA ALA A 162 -10.80 -11.15 4.95
C ALA A 162 -10.26 -9.86 5.60
N MET A 163 -11.12 -9.03 6.19
CA MET A 163 -10.71 -7.82 6.90
C MET A 163 -9.86 -8.14 8.14
N GLY A 164 -10.25 -9.16 8.92
CA GLY A 164 -9.48 -9.62 10.07
C GLY A 164 -8.06 -10.05 9.70
N LEU A 165 -7.91 -10.76 8.57
CA LEU A 165 -6.60 -11.14 8.05
C LEU A 165 -5.74 -9.92 7.69
N ILE A 166 -6.33 -8.90 7.03
CA ILE A 166 -5.63 -7.64 6.73
C ILE A 166 -5.20 -6.93 8.03
N VAL A 167 -6.06 -6.86 9.04
CA VAL A 167 -5.72 -6.25 10.34
C VAL A 167 -4.57 -7.01 11.04
N LEU A 168 -4.59 -8.34 11.04
CA LEU A 168 -3.54 -9.15 11.66
C LEU A 168 -2.18 -8.93 10.99
N LEU A 169 -2.16 -8.84 9.66
CA LEU A 169 -0.95 -8.56 8.89
C LEU A 169 -0.43 -7.13 9.12
N GLU A 170 -1.33 -6.17 9.33
CA GLU A 170 -0.97 -4.79 9.68
C GLU A 170 -0.36 -4.72 11.08
N ILE A 171 -0.89 -5.46 12.06
CA ILE A 171 -0.27 -5.57 13.39
C ILE A 171 1.17 -6.09 13.27
N ASN A 172 1.41 -7.10 12.41
CA ASN A 172 2.77 -7.56 12.10
C ASN A 172 3.62 -6.47 11.44
N ALA A 173 3.05 -5.58 10.62
CA ALA A 173 3.81 -4.48 10.01
C ALA A 173 4.38 -3.48 11.04
N ILE A 174 3.69 -3.33 12.18
CA ILE A 174 4.05 -2.39 13.23
C ILE A 174 5.07 -3.01 14.20
N MET A 175 4.89 -4.28 14.57
CA MET A 175 5.61 -4.92 15.69
C MET A 175 6.43 -6.16 15.31
N GLY A 176 6.24 -6.67 14.10
CA GLY A 176 6.68 -8.00 13.72
C GLY A 176 7.94 -8.03 12.86
N LYS A 177 7.99 -9.00 11.94
CA LYS A 177 9.14 -9.25 11.05
C LYS A 177 8.67 -9.50 9.62
N GLN A 178 9.58 -9.35 8.65
CA GLN A 178 9.25 -9.51 7.23
C GLN A 178 8.96 -10.97 6.83
N GLY A 179 9.52 -11.94 7.55
CA GLY A 179 9.35 -13.36 7.24
C GLY A 179 9.73 -13.66 5.77
N PRO A 180 8.84 -14.26 4.97
CA PRO A 180 9.13 -14.57 3.56
C PRO A 180 9.28 -13.33 2.66
N MET A 181 8.84 -12.14 3.12
CA MET A 181 8.88 -10.90 2.34
C MET A 181 10.24 -10.19 2.37
N THR A 182 11.29 -10.82 2.92
CA THR A 182 12.66 -10.28 2.87
C THR A 182 13.19 -10.19 1.44
N THR A 183 12.68 -11.02 0.53
CA THR A 183 13.05 -11.04 -0.89
C THR A 183 11.95 -10.47 -1.78
N VAL A 184 12.34 -9.95 -2.95
CA VAL A 184 11.40 -9.48 -3.99
C VAL A 184 10.45 -10.60 -4.43
N LYS A 185 10.98 -11.79 -4.73
CA LYS A 185 10.16 -12.94 -5.11
C LYS A 185 9.18 -13.29 -3.99
N GLY A 186 9.65 -13.34 -2.75
CA GLY A 186 8.82 -13.67 -1.60
C GLY A 186 7.63 -12.72 -1.44
N VAL A 187 7.85 -11.41 -1.46
CA VAL A 187 6.74 -10.44 -1.31
C VAL A 187 5.75 -10.51 -2.48
N ILE A 188 6.21 -10.76 -3.71
CA ILE A 188 5.33 -10.93 -4.87
C ILE A 188 4.44 -12.16 -4.69
N HIS A 189 5.01 -13.33 -4.35
CA HIS A 189 4.22 -14.55 -4.17
C HIS A 189 3.24 -14.42 -3.00
N MET A 190 3.65 -13.78 -1.91
CA MET A 190 2.77 -13.55 -0.76
C MET A 190 1.63 -12.57 -1.10
N SER A 191 1.90 -11.52 -1.89
CA SER A 191 0.87 -10.59 -2.40
C SER A 191 -0.17 -11.29 -3.26
N LEU A 192 0.29 -12.13 -4.20
CA LEU A 192 -0.59 -12.93 -5.04
C LEU A 192 -1.39 -13.96 -4.24
N LEU A 193 -0.74 -14.67 -3.31
CA LEU A 193 -1.41 -15.62 -2.42
C LEU A 193 -2.48 -14.93 -1.59
N LEU A 194 -2.15 -13.80 -0.95
CA LEU A 194 -3.10 -13.04 -0.15
C LEU A 194 -4.27 -12.57 -1.01
N THR A 195 -4.01 -12.12 -2.25
CA THR A 195 -5.06 -11.73 -3.20
C THR A 195 -6.01 -12.88 -3.51
N VAL A 196 -5.48 -14.07 -3.80
CA VAL A 196 -6.30 -15.27 -4.08
C VAL A 196 -7.09 -15.69 -2.85
N VAL A 197 -6.47 -15.68 -1.67
CA VAL A 197 -7.16 -16.00 -0.40
C VAL A 197 -8.28 -15.00 -0.13
N THR A 198 -8.01 -13.70 -0.27
CA THR A 198 -9.03 -12.66 -0.13
C THR A 198 -10.18 -12.87 -1.11
N TRP A 199 -9.89 -13.11 -2.40
CA TRP A 199 -10.93 -13.40 -3.39
C TRP A 199 -11.76 -14.63 -3.00
N ALA A 200 -11.12 -15.72 -2.61
CA ALA A 200 -11.80 -16.95 -2.23
C ALA A 200 -12.71 -16.75 -1.02
N LEU A 201 -12.22 -16.04 0.01
CA LEU A 201 -13.03 -15.67 1.17
C LEU A 201 -14.24 -14.83 0.78
N LEU A 202 -14.07 -13.86 -0.12
CA LEU A 202 -15.16 -12.99 -0.56
C LEU A 202 -16.14 -13.66 -1.54
N ASN A 203 -15.83 -14.85 -2.06
CA ASN A 203 -16.64 -15.51 -3.08
C ASN A 203 -17.26 -16.84 -2.64
N PHE A 204 -16.64 -17.56 -1.71
CA PHE A 204 -17.06 -18.91 -1.32
C PHE A 204 -17.40 -19.07 0.17
N VAL A 205 -17.21 -18.02 0.97
CA VAL A 205 -17.53 -18.00 2.41
C VAL A 205 -18.54 -16.90 2.68
#